data_AF-A0A954TG84-F1
#
_entry.id   AF-A0A954TG84-F1
#
_cell.length_a   1.000
_cell.length_b   1.000
_cell.length_c   1.000
_cell.angle_alpha   90.00
_cell.angle_beta   90.00
_cell.angle_gamma   90.00
#
_symmetry.space_group_name_H-M   'P 1'
#
loop_
_entity.id
_entity.type
_entity.pdbx_description
1 polymer ?
#
loop_
_entity_poly.entity_id
_entity_poly.type
_entity_poly.pdbx_seq_one_letter_code
_entity_poly.pdbx_strand_id
1 'polypeptide(L)'
;MTTQDLPETHWQTIARLLRSEDGGLRGVYPDASRRLSLLDALSDENVAVTAAQAQSGREIGHRLHALLDQLAAFENLSRCPILAITGLLNAGKSSLLATYLSPQNQARVLRGLDNRAGTHRFVLWLPQVWAEQPELLMVLVDFLTALFGHAPEQLAEDPQLAAMQYNGHIEPQALLPTAATEKPATEPVVAEPVVAERAGGVDPLSVPLLAYDTALDELRMGLIDCPDIQTGFFSASGDVE
;
A
#
# COMPACT_ATOMS: atom_id res chain seq x y z
N MET A 1 -3.40 24.96 -14.53
CA MET A 1 -2.41 25.50 -13.57
C MET A 1 -1.18 24.64 -13.68
N THR A 2 -0.09 25.21 -14.18
CA THR A 2 1.21 24.54 -14.32
C THR A 2 1.84 24.32 -12.95
N THR A 3 2.29 23.10 -12.69
CA THR A 3 3.09 22.66 -11.54
C THR A 3 4.49 23.29 -11.55
N GLN A 4 4.56 24.62 -11.50
CA GLN A 4 5.82 25.34 -11.31
C GLN A 4 5.83 25.98 -9.92
N ASP A 5 6.85 25.61 -9.16
CA ASP A 5 7.35 26.22 -7.93
C ASP A 5 6.50 26.06 -6.67
N LEU A 6 6.29 24.81 -6.25
CA LEU A 6 6.24 24.55 -4.81
C LEU A 6 7.67 24.65 -4.26
N PRO A 7 7.89 25.36 -3.14
CA PRO A 7 9.23 25.49 -2.55
C PRO A 7 9.81 24.12 -2.21
N GLU A 8 11.08 23.90 -2.59
CA GLU A 8 11.84 22.69 -2.26
C GLU A 8 11.77 22.46 -0.74
N THR A 9 11.31 21.30 -0.32
CA THR A 9 11.19 20.99 1.12
C THR A 9 12.60 20.82 1.72
N HIS A 10 12.75 21.05 3.03
CA HIS A 10 14.08 20.93 3.67
C HIS A 10 14.74 19.56 3.44
N TRP A 11 13.96 18.48 3.40
CA TRP A 11 14.51 17.15 3.16
C TRP A 11 14.99 16.99 1.71
N GLN A 12 14.31 17.57 0.72
CA GLN A 12 14.73 17.55 -0.68
C GLN A 12 16.07 18.29 -0.86
N THR A 13 16.25 19.44 -0.21
CA THR A 13 17.53 20.14 -0.20
C THR A 13 18.63 19.27 0.42
N ILE A 14 18.37 18.59 1.54
CA ILE A 14 19.33 17.66 2.15
C ILE A 14 19.63 16.50 1.19
N ALA A 15 18.62 15.87 0.60
CA ALA A 15 18.78 14.76 -0.34
C ALA A 15 19.67 15.17 -1.53
N ARG A 16 19.43 16.37 -2.08
CA ARG A 16 20.23 16.95 -3.16
C ARG A 16 21.67 17.19 -2.71
N LEU A 17 21.90 17.74 -1.54
CA LEU A 17 23.26 17.94 -1.00
C LEU A 17 24.00 16.62 -0.80
N LEU A 18 23.32 15.59 -0.30
CA LEU A 18 23.89 14.27 -0.07
C LEU A 18 24.23 13.52 -1.37
N ARG A 19 23.45 13.74 -2.43
CA ARG A 19 23.60 13.12 -3.76
C ARG A 19 24.43 13.95 -4.74
N SER A 20 24.72 15.22 -4.44
CA SER A 20 25.44 16.13 -5.34
C SER A 20 26.94 15.87 -5.32
N GLU A 21 27.54 15.72 -6.50
CA GLU A 21 29.00 15.69 -6.68
C GLU A 21 29.63 17.10 -6.55
N ASP A 22 28.88 18.14 -6.89
CA ASP A 22 29.36 19.54 -6.84
C ASP A 22 29.52 20.08 -5.43
N GLY A 23 28.66 19.64 -4.50
CA GLY A 23 28.80 19.87 -3.06
C GLY A 23 29.49 18.74 -2.31
N GLY A 24 29.99 17.73 -3.05
CA GLY A 24 30.49 16.48 -2.51
C GLY A 24 31.93 16.52 -1.99
N LEU A 25 32.45 15.35 -1.70
CA LEU A 25 33.83 15.15 -1.26
C LEU A 25 34.77 15.17 -2.46
N ARG A 26 35.79 16.02 -2.38
CA ARG A 26 36.88 16.07 -3.36
C ARG A 26 37.99 15.12 -2.92
N GLY A 27 38.32 14.17 -3.78
CA GLY A 27 39.52 13.36 -3.63
C GLY A 27 40.75 14.26 -3.66
N VAL A 28 41.67 14.09 -2.71
CA VAL A 28 42.98 14.76 -2.73
C VAL A 28 44.06 13.78 -3.20
N TYR A 29 43.80 12.47 -3.08
CA TYR A 29 44.66 11.37 -3.48
C TYR A 29 43.80 10.10 -3.68
N PRO A 30 44.11 9.19 -4.62
CA PRO A 30 45.18 9.26 -5.62
C PRO A 30 44.87 10.21 -6.79
N ASP A 31 43.59 10.58 -6.97
CA ASP A 31 43.15 11.44 -8.06
C ASP A 31 42.47 12.70 -7.51
N ALA A 32 43.13 13.85 -7.70
CA ALA A 32 42.66 15.15 -7.23
C ALA A 32 41.49 15.74 -8.05
N SER A 33 41.15 15.09 -9.17
CA SER A 33 40.02 15.42 -10.03
C SER A 33 38.75 14.64 -9.65
N ARG A 34 38.90 13.55 -8.90
CA ARG A 34 37.77 12.72 -8.45
C ARG A 34 36.89 13.50 -7.48
N ARG A 35 35.60 13.59 -7.80
CA ARG A 35 34.56 14.06 -6.89
C ARG A 35 33.60 12.93 -6.63
N LEU A 36 33.13 12.83 -5.39
CA LEU A 36 32.13 11.87 -4.98
C LEU A 36 31.04 12.62 -4.24
N SER A 37 29.78 12.24 -4.41
CA SER A 37 28.75 12.67 -3.48
C SER A 37 29.06 12.13 -2.07
N LEU A 38 28.44 12.71 -1.04
CA LEU A 38 28.66 12.20 0.33
C LEU A 38 28.20 10.74 0.44
N LEU A 39 27.10 10.38 -0.24
CA LEU A 39 26.58 9.01 -0.21
C LEU A 39 27.50 8.01 -0.92
N ASP A 40 28.07 8.39 -2.06
CA ASP A 40 29.01 7.51 -2.78
C ASP A 40 30.31 7.34 -1.99
N ALA A 41 30.80 8.41 -1.39
CA ALA A 41 32.01 8.39 -0.57
C ALA A 41 31.88 7.50 0.67
N LEU A 42 30.68 7.39 1.26
CA LEU A 42 30.44 6.48 2.39
C LEU A 42 30.64 5.02 2.02
N SER A 43 30.38 4.64 0.77
CA SER A 43 30.56 3.27 0.28
C SER A 43 31.90 3.05 -0.44
N ASP A 44 32.73 4.10 -0.56
CA ASP A 44 33.97 4.06 -1.32
C ASP A 44 35.13 3.45 -0.51
N GLU A 45 35.78 2.44 -1.08
CA GLU A 45 36.89 1.74 -0.44
C GLU A 45 38.15 2.61 -0.29
N ASN A 46 38.32 3.65 -1.13
CA ASN A 46 39.47 4.56 -1.06
C ASN A 46 39.29 5.67 -0.03
N VAL A 47 38.06 5.84 0.49
CA VAL A 47 37.77 6.81 1.56
C VAL A 47 38.01 6.18 2.93
N ALA A 48 37.73 4.88 3.07
CA ALA A 48 37.90 4.17 4.33
C ALA A 48 39.38 3.81 4.59
N VAL A 49 39.88 4.11 5.80
CA VAL A 49 41.25 3.75 6.21
C VAL A 49 41.33 2.30 6.71
N THR A 50 40.21 1.77 7.22
CA THR A 50 40.14 0.42 7.80
C THR A 50 38.93 -0.34 7.27
N ALA A 51 38.98 -1.68 7.30
CA ALA A 51 37.85 -2.53 6.91
C ALA A 51 36.59 -2.28 7.76
N ALA A 52 36.77 -1.97 9.05
CA ALA A 52 35.66 -1.62 9.95
C ALA A 52 34.98 -0.30 9.53
N GLN A 53 35.76 0.71 9.14
CA GLN A 53 35.22 1.96 8.61
C GLN A 53 34.53 1.76 7.25
N ALA A 54 35.10 0.94 6.36
CA ALA A 54 34.46 0.62 5.08
C ALA A 54 33.10 -0.06 5.30
N GLN A 55 33.03 -0.99 6.24
CA GLN A 55 31.77 -1.66 6.57
C GLN A 55 30.75 -0.71 7.19
N SER A 56 31.17 0.10 8.15
CA SER A 56 30.30 1.12 8.77
C SER A 56 29.80 2.14 7.76
N GLY A 57 30.67 2.57 6.83
CA GLY A 57 30.34 3.50 5.77
C GLY A 57 29.27 2.94 4.83
N ARG A 58 29.44 1.70 4.35
CA ARG A 58 28.43 1.00 3.55
C ARG A 58 27.10 0.87 4.28
N GLU A 59 27.12 0.51 5.56
CA GLU A 59 25.89 0.36 6.35
C GLU A 59 25.15 1.70 6.51
N ILE A 60 25.87 2.78 6.83
CA ILE A 60 25.29 4.12 6.94
C ILE A 60 24.78 4.60 5.57
N GLY A 61 25.55 4.38 4.50
CA GLY A 61 25.18 4.74 3.13
C GLY A 61 23.89 4.05 2.68
N HIS A 62 23.77 2.75 2.95
CA HIS A 62 22.55 1.98 2.69
C HIS A 62 21.35 2.50 3.50
N ARG A 63 21.53 2.74 4.81
CA ARG A 63 20.45 3.27 5.65
C ARG A 63 19.99 4.66 5.20
N LEU A 64 20.92 5.54 4.84
CA LEU A 64 20.59 6.87 4.34
C LEU A 64 19.85 6.82 3.01
N HIS A 65 20.28 5.96 2.08
CA HIS A 65 19.56 5.75 0.82
C HIS A 65 18.12 5.30 1.08
N ALA A 66 17.95 4.25 1.89
CA ALA A 66 16.63 3.73 2.23
C ALA A 66 15.73 4.80 2.86
N LEU A 67 16.26 5.62 3.78
CA LEU A 67 15.51 6.72 4.39
C LEU A 67 15.12 7.82 3.40
N LEU A 68 16.03 8.18 2.48
CA LEU A 68 15.74 9.19 1.45
C LEU A 68 14.67 8.69 0.48
N ASP A 69 14.72 7.42 0.10
CA ASP A 69 13.74 6.81 -0.79
C ASP A 69 12.37 6.67 -0.10
N GLN A 70 12.36 6.31 1.20
CA GLN A 70 11.15 6.34 2.03
C GLN A 70 10.55 7.75 2.11
N LEU A 71 11.35 8.78 2.36
CA LEU A 71 10.87 10.17 2.42
C LEU A 71 10.30 10.64 1.09
N ALA A 72 10.95 10.28 -0.03
CA ALA A 72 10.45 10.57 -1.37
C ALA A 72 9.11 9.87 -1.63
N ALA A 73 8.98 8.60 -1.25
CA ALA A 73 7.74 7.85 -1.34
C ALA A 73 6.64 8.48 -0.46
N PHE A 74 6.94 8.85 0.79
CA PHE A 74 6.01 9.53 1.68
C PHE A 74 5.54 10.87 1.14
N GLU A 75 6.42 11.66 0.53
CA GLU A 75 6.01 12.91 -0.11
C GLU A 75 5.06 12.64 -1.28
N ASN A 76 5.35 11.63 -2.11
CA ASN A 76 4.46 11.25 -3.20
C ASN A 76 3.10 10.74 -2.71
N LEU A 77 3.08 9.95 -1.64
CA LEU A 77 1.84 9.54 -0.96
C LEU A 77 1.08 10.76 -0.42
N SER A 78 1.77 11.73 0.21
CA SER A 78 1.15 12.93 0.78
C SER A 78 0.48 13.83 -0.26
N ARG A 79 0.95 13.77 -1.51
CA ARG A 79 0.40 14.54 -2.63
C ARG A 79 -0.92 13.96 -3.15
N CYS A 80 -1.26 12.72 -2.79
CA CYS A 80 -2.52 12.09 -3.13
C CYS A 80 -3.31 11.83 -1.85
N PRO A 81 -4.22 12.75 -1.46
CA PRO A 81 -5.05 12.52 -0.29
C PRO A 81 -5.90 11.26 -0.51
N ILE A 82 -5.95 10.40 0.50
CA ILE A 82 -6.84 9.25 0.54
C ILE A 82 -8.07 9.64 1.38
N LEU A 83 -9.24 9.71 0.75
CA LEU A 83 -10.50 10.07 1.38
C LEU A 83 -11.26 8.83 1.83
N ALA A 84 -11.52 8.72 3.13
CA ALA A 84 -12.36 7.64 3.67
C ALA A 84 -13.85 8.01 3.62
N ILE A 85 -14.66 7.14 3.01
CA ILE A 85 -16.12 7.27 2.98
C ILE A 85 -16.69 6.32 4.03
N THR A 86 -17.29 6.89 5.07
CA THR A 86 -17.92 6.14 6.18
C THR A 86 -19.40 6.49 6.30
N GLY A 87 -20.20 5.55 6.77
CA GLY A 87 -21.63 5.71 6.97
C GLY A 87 -22.25 4.49 7.62
N LEU A 88 -23.51 4.65 8.04
CA LEU A 88 -24.34 3.52 8.49
C LEU A 88 -24.70 2.62 7.31
N LEU A 89 -25.15 1.40 7.62
CA LEU A 89 -25.68 0.48 6.62
C LEU A 89 -26.74 1.17 5.76
N ASN A 90 -26.67 1.01 4.45
CA ASN A 90 -27.59 1.59 3.47
C ASN A 90 -27.61 3.14 3.41
N ALA A 91 -26.61 3.83 3.98
CA ALA A 91 -26.48 5.29 3.87
C ALA A 91 -26.06 5.77 2.45
N GLY A 92 -25.84 4.85 1.51
CA GLY A 92 -25.43 5.16 0.14
C GLY A 92 -23.92 5.37 -0.03
N LYS A 93 -23.08 4.90 0.91
CA LYS A 93 -21.61 5.03 0.86
C LYS A 93 -21.01 4.52 -0.45
N SER A 94 -21.38 3.29 -0.83
CA SER A 94 -20.83 2.61 -2.00
C SER A 94 -21.41 3.21 -3.30
N SER A 95 -22.64 3.73 -3.25
CA SER A 95 -23.22 4.50 -4.36
C SER A 95 -22.48 5.82 -4.59
N LEU A 96 -22.13 6.56 -3.53
CA LEU A 96 -21.35 7.79 -3.60
C LEU A 96 -19.94 7.50 -4.13
N LEU A 97 -19.26 6.50 -3.56
CA LEU A 97 -17.92 6.09 -4.00
C LEU A 97 -17.91 5.78 -5.50
N ALA A 98 -18.89 5.02 -5.97
CA ALA A 98 -18.95 4.63 -7.37
C ALA A 98 -19.14 5.80 -8.33
N THR A 99 -19.66 6.97 -7.88
CA THR A 99 -19.76 8.15 -8.75
C THR A 99 -18.40 8.72 -9.18
N TYR A 100 -17.33 8.41 -8.44
CA TYR A 100 -15.98 8.87 -8.72
C TYR A 100 -15.14 7.85 -9.49
N LEU A 101 -15.65 6.64 -9.73
CA LEU A 101 -14.96 5.58 -10.43
C LEU A 101 -15.33 5.54 -11.92
N SER A 102 -14.44 4.97 -12.73
CA SER A 102 -14.71 4.65 -14.12
C SER A 102 -15.90 3.68 -14.28
N PRO A 103 -16.62 3.68 -15.42
CA PRO A 103 -17.74 2.75 -15.65
C PRO A 103 -17.37 1.27 -15.47
N GLN A 104 -16.13 0.90 -15.75
CA GLN A 104 -15.62 -0.47 -15.54
C GLN A 104 -15.60 -0.83 -14.06
N ASN A 105 -15.04 0.02 -13.21
CA ASN A 105 -14.90 -0.25 -11.79
C ASN A 105 -16.17 0.03 -10.99
N GLN A 106 -17.05 0.88 -11.53
CA GLN A 106 -18.40 1.06 -11.03
C GLN A 106 -19.19 -0.24 -10.92
N ALA A 107 -18.94 -1.21 -11.79
CA ALA A 107 -19.58 -2.53 -11.78
C ALA A 107 -19.03 -3.44 -10.67
N ARG A 108 -17.80 -3.20 -10.21
CA ARG A 108 -17.11 -3.98 -9.16
C ARG A 108 -17.49 -3.51 -7.75
N VAL A 109 -18.08 -2.32 -7.63
CA VAL A 109 -18.57 -1.80 -6.34
C VAL A 109 -19.90 -2.46 -5.99
N LEU A 110 -19.99 -2.99 -4.77
CA LEU A 110 -21.21 -3.58 -4.26
C LEU A 110 -22.28 -2.49 -4.01
N ARG A 111 -23.34 -2.47 -4.82
CA ARG A 111 -24.44 -1.50 -4.69
C ARG A 111 -25.74 -2.20 -4.26
N GLY A 112 -26.24 -1.87 -3.07
CA GLY A 112 -27.68 -1.94 -2.73
C GLY A 112 -28.40 -3.28 -2.93
N LEU A 113 -27.76 -4.43 -2.71
CA LEU A 113 -28.40 -5.73 -2.85
C LEU A 113 -28.54 -6.43 -1.49
N ASP A 114 -29.62 -6.09 -0.77
CA ASP A 114 -30.08 -6.81 0.42
C ASP A 114 -29.19 -6.69 1.68
N ASN A 115 -29.77 -6.87 2.88
CA ASN A 115 -29.06 -6.74 4.17
C ASN A 115 -27.92 -7.77 4.38
N ARG A 116 -27.69 -8.67 3.42
CA ARG A 116 -26.63 -9.67 3.42
C ARG A 116 -25.44 -9.31 2.51
N ALA A 117 -25.56 -8.30 1.65
CA ALA A 117 -24.47 -7.85 0.77
C ALA A 117 -23.94 -6.48 1.24
N GLY A 118 -23.26 -6.50 2.38
CA GLY A 118 -22.57 -5.34 2.97
C GLY A 118 -21.08 -5.34 2.63
N THR A 119 -20.47 -4.16 2.68
CA THR A 119 -19.01 -4.08 2.62
C THR A 119 -18.47 -4.57 3.97
N HIS A 120 -17.84 -5.75 4.00
CA HIS A 120 -17.29 -6.35 5.23
C HIS A 120 -15.77 -6.22 5.31
N ARG A 121 -15.14 -5.59 4.32
CA ARG A 121 -13.69 -5.36 4.25
C ARG A 121 -13.42 -3.92 3.86
N PHE A 122 -12.27 -3.39 4.25
CA PHE A 122 -11.81 -2.12 3.71
C PHE A 122 -11.42 -2.29 2.25
N VAL A 123 -11.88 -1.40 1.37
CA VAL A 123 -11.47 -1.40 -0.04
C VAL A 123 -10.83 -0.08 -0.39
N LEU A 124 -9.54 -0.11 -0.72
CA LEU A 124 -8.76 1.03 -1.13
C LEU A 124 -8.76 1.12 -2.66
N TRP A 125 -9.41 2.15 -3.18
CA TRP A 125 -9.40 2.52 -4.59
C TRP A 125 -8.35 3.60 -4.80
N LEU A 126 -7.37 3.32 -5.64
CA LEU A 126 -6.20 4.19 -5.84
C LEU A 126 -6.07 4.63 -7.31
N PRO A 127 -5.36 5.72 -7.57
CA PRO A 127 -4.99 6.10 -8.94
C PRO A 127 -4.24 4.97 -9.65
N GLN A 128 -4.53 4.74 -10.93
CA GLN A 128 -3.82 3.76 -11.78
C GLN A 128 -2.31 4.06 -11.84
N VAL A 129 -1.92 5.33 -11.82
CA VAL A 129 -0.49 5.72 -11.83
C VAL A 129 0.30 5.20 -10.64
N TRP A 130 -0.36 4.78 -9.55
CA TRP A 130 0.29 4.16 -8.39
C TRP A 130 0.64 2.70 -8.63
N ALA A 131 -0.16 1.97 -9.41
CA ALA A 131 0.17 0.61 -9.83
C ALA A 131 1.43 0.57 -10.70
N GLU A 132 1.70 1.66 -11.43
CA GLU A 132 2.86 1.82 -12.31
C GLU A 132 4.14 2.28 -11.57
N GLN A 133 4.06 2.53 -10.25
CA GLN A 133 5.17 2.98 -9.42
C GLN A 133 5.51 1.93 -8.34
N PRO A 134 6.40 0.96 -8.62
CA PRO A 134 6.66 -0.17 -7.73
C PRO A 134 7.16 0.24 -6.34
N GLU A 135 7.96 1.28 -6.26
CA GLU A 135 8.53 1.80 -5.00
C GLU A 135 7.44 2.35 -4.07
N LEU A 136 6.51 3.14 -4.62
CA LEU A 136 5.38 3.68 -3.89
C LEU A 136 4.44 2.55 -3.45
N LEU A 137 4.17 1.60 -4.35
CA LEU A 137 3.31 0.48 -4.06
C LEU A 137 3.87 -0.39 -2.93
N MET A 138 5.18 -0.64 -2.92
CA MET A 138 5.85 -1.39 -1.86
C MET A 138 5.68 -0.70 -0.50
N VAL A 139 5.94 0.61 -0.42
CA VAL A 139 5.77 1.39 0.82
C VAL A 139 4.32 1.36 1.30
N LEU A 140 3.35 1.50 0.38
CA LEU A 140 1.94 1.44 0.71
C LEU A 140 1.54 0.05 1.22
N VAL A 141 1.99 -1.01 0.56
CA VAL A 141 1.73 -2.41 0.96
C VAL A 141 2.33 -2.69 2.33
N ASP A 142 3.57 -2.27 2.58
CA ASP A 142 4.22 -2.44 3.89
C ASP A 142 3.46 -1.69 4.98
N PHE A 143 3.03 -0.45 4.70
CA PHE A 143 2.22 0.33 5.63
C PHE A 143 0.86 -0.33 5.93
N LEU A 144 0.15 -0.78 4.90
CA LEU A 144 -1.13 -1.48 5.06
C LEU A 144 -0.95 -2.81 5.81
N THR A 145 0.11 -3.54 5.51
CA THR A 145 0.45 -4.80 6.21
C THR A 145 0.72 -4.54 7.69
N ALA A 146 1.47 -3.49 8.02
CA ALA A 146 1.71 -3.11 9.40
C ALA A 146 0.43 -2.64 10.11
N LEU A 147 -0.50 -1.98 9.40
CA LEU A 147 -1.73 -1.45 9.97
C LEU A 147 -2.81 -2.53 10.20
N PHE A 148 -3.00 -3.42 9.23
CA PHE A 148 -4.06 -4.44 9.25
C PHE A 148 -3.55 -5.81 9.74
N GLY A 149 -2.23 -5.99 9.85
CA GLY A 149 -1.59 -7.24 10.25
C GLY A 149 -1.40 -8.25 9.12
N HIS A 150 -2.04 -8.03 7.96
CA HIS A 150 -1.89 -8.86 6.76
C HIS A 150 -1.74 -7.98 5.52
N ALA A 151 -1.08 -8.54 4.50
CA ALA A 151 -0.91 -7.86 3.23
C ALA A 151 -2.27 -7.63 2.54
N PRO A 152 -2.45 -6.48 1.85
CA PRO A 152 -3.63 -6.22 1.05
C PRO A 152 -3.78 -7.26 -0.07
N GLU A 153 -5.03 -7.63 -0.35
CA GLU A 153 -5.39 -8.49 -1.47
C GLU A 153 -5.85 -7.63 -2.65
N GLN A 154 -5.51 -8.02 -3.89
CA GLN A 154 -6.04 -7.31 -5.05
C GLN A 154 -7.51 -7.66 -5.29
N LEU A 155 -8.33 -6.63 -5.46
CA LEU A 155 -9.73 -6.78 -5.84
C LEU A 155 -9.81 -7.33 -7.26
N ALA A 156 -10.60 -8.39 -7.47
CA ALA A 156 -10.81 -9.01 -8.76
C ALA A 156 -11.39 -8.03 -9.78
N GLU A 157 -11.05 -8.21 -11.06
CA GLU A 157 -11.63 -7.44 -12.16
C GLU A 157 -13.05 -7.91 -12.51
N ASP A 158 -13.34 -9.19 -12.31
CA ASP A 158 -14.69 -9.75 -12.47
C ASP A 158 -15.62 -9.21 -11.36
N PRO A 159 -16.73 -8.53 -11.70
CA PRO A 159 -17.69 -8.02 -10.72
C PRO A 159 -18.23 -9.07 -9.74
N GLN A 160 -18.41 -10.32 -10.18
CA GLN A 160 -18.97 -11.36 -9.31
C GLN A 160 -17.96 -11.78 -8.23
N LEU A 161 -16.71 -12.01 -8.62
CA LEU A 161 -15.62 -12.31 -7.69
C LEU A 161 -15.32 -11.11 -6.78
N ALA A 162 -15.33 -9.88 -7.32
CA ALA A 162 -15.19 -8.67 -6.53
C ALA A 162 -16.27 -8.57 -5.44
N ALA A 163 -17.53 -8.85 -5.78
CA ALA A 163 -18.62 -8.88 -4.80
C ALA A 163 -18.41 -9.94 -3.71
N MET A 164 -17.88 -11.11 -4.05
CA MET A 164 -17.52 -12.13 -3.05
C MET A 164 -16.42 -11.63 -2.11
N GLN A 165 -15.36 -11.03 -2.64
CA GLN A 165 -14.29 -10.44 -1.85
C GLN A 165 -14.82 -9.34 -0.92
N TYR A 166 -15.63 -8.41 -1.43
CA TYR A 166 -16.29 -7.35 -0.65
C TYR A 166 -17.07 -7.90 0.56
N ASN A 167 -17.73 -9.04 0.39
CA ASN A 167 -18.55 -9.69 1.41
C ASN A 167 -17.72 -10.48 2.46
N GLY A 168 -16.40 -10.47 2.38
CA GLY A 168 -15.52 -11.11 3.36
C GLY A 168 -15.01 -12.49 2.98
N HIS A 169 -15.20 -12.93 1.73
CA HIS A 169 -14.50 -14.11 1.24
C HIS A 169 -13.03 -13.76 1.03
N ILE A 170 -12.15 -14.43 1.77
CA ILE A 170 -10.70 -14.28 1.67
C ILE A 170 -10.19 -15.43 0.80
N GLU A 171 -9.44 -15.12 -0.26
CA GLU A 171 -8.78 -16.17 -1.02
C GLU A 171 -7.65 -16.83 -0.21
N PRO A 172 -7.47 -18.17 -0.25
CA PRO A 172 -6.44 -18.87 0.50
C PRO A 172 -5.01 -18.38 0.22
N GLN A 173 -4.75 -17.77 -0.93
CA GLN A 173 -3.44 -17.22 -1.30
C GLN A 173 -3.05 -15.99 -0.46
N ALA A 174 -4.01 -15.25 0.11
CA ALA A 174 -3.76 -14.08 0.95
C ALA A 174 -3.37 -14.43 2.40
N LEU A 175 -3.49 -15.71 2.80
CA LEU A 175 -3.25 -16.19 4.16
C LEU A 175 -1.79 -16.55 4.45
N LEU A 176 -0.88 -16.40 3.48
CA LEU A 176 0.52 -16.76 3.64
C LEU A 176 1.35 -15.53 4.06
N PRO A 177 1.90 -15.49 5.29
CA PRO A 177 3.08 -14.66 5.53
C PRO A 177 4.24 -15.22 4.69
N THR A 178 5.03 -14.34 4.07
CA THR A 178 6.16 -14.70 3.21
C THR A 178 7.21 -15.48 3.99
N ALA A 179 7.14 -16.82 3.93
CA ALA A 179 8.21 -17.74 4.25
C ALA A 179 8.12 -18.95 3.30
N ALA A 180 9.23 -19.23 2.62
CA ALA A 180 9.38 -20.17 1.52
C ALA A 180 8.99 -21.64 1.84
N THR A 181 8.50 -22.39 0.84
CA THR A 181 9.20 -23.51 0.16
C THR A 181 8.25 -24.29 -0.77
N GLU A 182 8.72 -24.55 -2.00
CA GLU A 182 8.33 -25.50 -3.07
C GLU A 182 7.54 -26.78 -2.63
N LYS A 183 6.65 -27.48 -3.37
CA LYS A 183 6.48 -27.85 -4.81
C LYS A 183 5.08 -28.59 -4.97
N PRO A 184 4.64 -29.15 -6.13
CA PRO A 184 3.27 -28.93 -6.64
C PRO A 184 2.38 -30.18 -6.87
N ALA A 185 1.13 -29.87 -7.24
CA ALA A 185 0.19 -30.59 -8.13
C ALA A 185 -0.52 -31.87 -7.65
N THR A 186 -1.86 -31.83 -7.60
CA THR A 186 -2.73 -32.74 -8.41
C THR A 186 -4.15 -32.15 -8.59
N GLU A 187 -4.75 -32.52 -9.72
CA GLU A 187 -5.96 -32.07 -10.44
C GLU A 187 -7.35 -32.22 -9.74
N PRO A 188 -8.44 -31.68 -10.34
CA PRO A 188 -9.63 -31.22 -9.63
C PRO A 188 -10.75 -32.26 -9.54
N VAL A 189 -11.51 -32.22 -8.44
CA VAL A 189 -12.78 -32.95 -8.31
C VAL A 189 -13.90 -31.94 -8.07
N VAL A 190 -14.90 -32.01 -8.95
CA VAL A 190 -16.13 -31.21 -8.97
C VAL A 190 -17.01 -31.55 -7.76
N ALA A 191 -17.44 -30.55 -6.99
CA ALA A 191 -18.54 -30.69 -6.04
C ALA A 191 -19.25 -29.34 -5.77
N GLU A 192 -20.57 -29.45 -5.68
CA GLU A 192 -21.64 -28.44 -5.53
C GLU A 192 -21.51 -27.50 -4.29
N PRO A 193 -22.26 -26.38 -4.21
CA PRO A 193 -21.96 -25.28 -3.30
C PRO A 193 -22.41 -25.62 -1.87
N VAL A 194 -21.48 -26.13 -1.09
CA VAL A 194 -21.62 -26.24 0.36
C VAL A 194 -21.34 -24.87 0.96
N VAL A 195 -22.33 -24.32 1.67
CA VAL A 195 -22.21 -23.13 2.51
C VAL A 195 -21.05 -23.37 3.48
N ALA A 196 -19.88 -22.80 3.17
CA ALA A 196 -18.66 -23.03 3.92
C ALA A 196 -18.77 -22.38 5.30
N GLU A 197 -19.00 -23.22 6.31
CA GLU A 197 -18.70 -22.90 7.70
C GLU A 197 -17.24 -22.41 7.79
N ARG A 198 -17.05 -21.31 8.52
CA ARG A 198 -15.79 -20.60 8.75
C ARG A 198 -14.74 -21.54 9.37
N ALA A 199 -13.97 -22.24 8.55
CA ALA A 199 -12.82 -23.02 8.99
C ALA A 199 -11.60 -22.10 9.18
N GLY A 200 -11.16 -21.94 10.42
CA GLY A 200 -9.84 -21.36 10.78
C GLY A 200 -9.67 -19.88 10.47
N GLY A 201 -10.76 -19.12 10.52
CA GLY A 201 -10.93 -17.84 9.82
C GLY A 201 -10.09 -16.68 10.34
N VAL A 202 -9.24 -16.16 9.45
CA VAL A 202 -8.73 -14.78 9.54
C VAL A 202 -9.91 -13.82 9.51
N ASP A 203 -9.87 -12.79 10.36
CA ASP A 203 -10.88 -11.73 10.36
C ASP A 203 -10.87 -11.02 9.00
N PRO A 204 -11.99 -10.97 8.25
CA PRO A 204 -12.05 -10.25 6.97
C PRO A 204 -11.61 -8.79 7.08
N LEU A 205 -11.80 -8.16 8.24
CA LEU A 205 -11.35 -6.78 8.48
C LEU A 205 -9.82 -6.64 8.54
N SER A 206 -9.08 -7.72 8.80
CA SER A 206 -7.62 -7.70 8.88
C SER A 206 -6.93 -7.86 7.52
N VAL A 207 -7.67 -8.06 6.43
CA VAL A 207 -7.13 -8.15 5.06
C VAL A 207 -7.83 -7.11 4.18
N PRO A 208 -7.26 -5.92 3.98
CA PRO A 208 -7.85 -4.91 3.10
C PRO A 208 -7.78 -5.34 1.63
N LEU A 209 -8.66 -4.78 0.80
CA LEU A 209 -8.68 -4.96 -0.65
C LEU A 209 -8.08 -3.74 -1.34
N LEU A 210 -7.37 -3.98 -2.45
CA LEU A 210 -6.70 -2.94 -3.24
C LEU A 210 -7.23 -2.96 -4.68
N ALA A 211 -7.61 -1.80 -5.19
CA ALA A 211 -8.08 -1.63 -6.56
C ALA A 211 -7.55 -0.33 -7.16
N TYR A 212 -7.44 -0.28 -8.48
CA TYR A 212 -6.93 0.87 -9.22
C TYR A 212 -7.93 1.37 -10.24
N ASP A 213 -7.98 2.69 -10.45
CA ASP A 213 -8.88 3.34 -11.39
C ASP A 213 -8.23 4.57 -12.04
N THR A 214 -8.42 4.73 -13.35
CA THR A 214 -7.92 5.86 -14.12
C THR A 214 -8.68 7.17 -13.88
N ALA A 215 -9.97 7.12 -13.51
CA ALA A 215 -10.74 8.29 -13.12
C ALA A 215 -10.17 8.94 -11.83
N LEU A 216 -9.52 8.14 -10.98
CA LEU A 216 -8.84 8.65 -9.78
C LEU A 216 -7.50 9.32 -10.09
N ASP A 217 -6.88 9.04 -11.24
CA ASP A 217 -5.69 9.77 -11.71
C ASP A 217 -6.02 11.24 -11.97
N GLU A 218 -7.18 11.50 -12.59
CA GLU A 218 -7.64 12.86 -12.90
C GLU A 218 -7.91 13.66 -11.62
N LEU A 219 -8.50 13.01 -10.62
CA LEU A 219 -8.81 13.59 -9.32
C LEU A 219 -7.59 13.67 -8.38
N ARG A 220 -6.50 12.96 -8.71
CA ARG A 220 -5.28 12.83 -7.90
C ARG A 220 -5.58 12.47 -6.44
N MET A 221 -6.53 11.57 -6.22
CA MET A 221 -6.94 11.15 -4.87
C MET A 221 -7.23 9.65 -4.81
N GLY A 222 -7.03 9.06 -3.64
CA GLY A 222 -7.52 7.71 -3.34
C GLY A 222 -8.86 7.77 -2.60
N LEU A 223 -9.62 6.68 -2.65
CA LEU A 223 -10.85 6.50 -1.90
C LEU A 223 -10.76 5.22 -1.05
N ILE A 224 -11.32 5.26 0.15
CA ILE A 224 -11.51 4.06 0.99
C ILE A 224 -13.01 3.83 1.14
N ASP A 225 -13.49 2.67 0.67
CA ASP A 225 -14.80 2.15 1.09
C ASP A 225 -14.63 1.49 2.45
N CYS A 226 -15.19 2.09 3.49
CA CYS A 226 -15.17 1.54 4.82
C CYS A 226 -16.26 0.47 4.97
N PRO A 227 -16.02 -0.57 5.80
CA PRO A 227 -17.07 -1.52 6.13
C PRO A 227 -18.24 -0.81 6.82
N ASP A 228 -19.44 -1.34 6.65
CA ASP A 228 -20.65 -0.77 7.24
C ASP A 228 -20.54 -0.79 8.78
N ILE A 229 -20.71 0.38 9.42
CA ILE A 229 -20.72 0.46 10.88
C ILE A 229 -22.06 -0.10 11.38
N GLN A 230 -22.05 -1.36 11.80
CA GLN A 230 -23.18 -1.93 12.53
C GLN A 230 -23.10 -1.42 13.98
N THR A 231 -24.01 -0.52 14.35
CA THR A 231 -24.22 -0.11 15.74
C THR A 231 -24.84 -1.28 16.52
N GLY A 232 -24.04 -2.30 16.85
CA GLY A 232 -24.48 -3.50 17.55
C GLY A 232 -23.39 -4.27 18.32
N PHE A 233 -22.11 -3.89 18.20
CA PHE A 233 -21.01 -4.61 18.88
C PHE A 233 -20.78 -4.21 20.36
N PHE A 234 -21.64 -3.38 20.96
CA PHE A 234 -21.67 -3.15 22.41
C PHE A 234 -23.01 -3.62 23.01
N SER A 235 -23.33 -4.91 22.91
CA SER A 235 -24.20 -5.55 23.90
C SER A 235 -23.50 -6.80 24.46
N ALA A 236 -22.37 -6.57 25.13
CA ALA A 236 -21.82 -7.57 26.03
C ALA A 236 -22.54 -7.43 27.38
N SER A 237 -23.40 -8.41 27.66
CA SER A 237 -23.63 -9.01 28.98
C SER A 237 -24.15 -8.13 30.11
N GLY A 238 -25.40 -8.34 30.49
CA GLY A 238 -25.98 -7.82 31.72
C GLY A 238 -27.25 -8.55 32.17
N ASP A 239 -27.33 -9.88 31.98
CA ASP A 239 -28.18 -10.72 32.82
C ASP A 239 -27.45 -10.97 34.14
N VAL A 240 -27.84 -10.30 35.23
CA VAL A 240 -28.00 -10.84 36.59
C VAL A 240 -28.88 -9.87 37.39
N GLU A 241 -30.16 -10.23 37.60
CA GLU A 241 -30.76 -10.36 38.95
C GLU A 241 -32.01 -11.24 38.90
#